data_AF-A0A969C401-F1
#
_entry.id   AF-A0A969C401-F1
#
_cell.length_a   1.000
_cell.length_b   1.000
_cell.length_c   1.000
_cell.angle_alpha   90.00
_cell.angle_beta   90.00
_cell.angle_gamma   90.00
#
_symmetry.space_group_name_H-M   'P 1'
#
loop_
_entity.id
_entity.type
_entity.pdbx_description
1 polymer ?
#
loop_
_entity_poly.entity_id
_entity_poly.type
_entity_poly.pdbx_seq_one_letter_code
_entity_poly.pdbx_strand_id
1 'polypeptide(L)'
;MQTRLSRSDSRRMRSDLESAIEYLPGLASLALWCNFADSDEDAIAYTDGNTIYAGAKYENFSDKERRFICLHEILHIALCHPNRFLTLEKQDAEFNPQLLNIAADGIINKALEKSNRN
;
A
#
# COMPACT_ATOMS: atom_id res chain seq x y z
N MET A 1 9.49 3.82 -30.46
CA MET A 1 8.07 3.82 -30.04
C MET A 1 8.02 3.58 -28.54
N GLN A 2 8.22 4.64 -27.75
CA GLN A 2 8.08 4.58 -26.29
C GLN A 2 6.69 5.11 -25.97
N THR A 3 5.76 4.20 -25.72
CA THR A 3 4.48 4.53 -25.10
C THR A 3 4.83 5.13 -23.74
N ARG A 4 4.61 6.44 -23.56
CA ARG A 4 4.62 7.03 -22.21
C ARG A 4 3.61 6.22 -21.42
N LEU A 5 4.11 5.43 -20.46
CA LEU A 5 3.28 4.76 -19.48
C LEU A 5 2.40 5.84 -18.86
N SER A 6 1.12 5.84 -19.21
CA SER A 6 0.11 6.60 -18.48
C SER A 6 0.19 6.07 -17.06
N ARG A 7 0.87 6.79 -16.16
CA ARG A 7 0.76 6.53 -14.74
C ARG A 7 -0.74 6.64 -14.45
N SER A 8 -1.36 5.54 -14.05
CA SER A 8 -2.67 5.64 -13.44
C SER A 8 -2.50 6.57 -12.24
N ASP A 9 -3.33 7.60 -12.18
CA ASP A 9 -3.44 8.48 -11.03
C ASP A 9 -4.75 8.08 -10.34
N SER A 10 -4.67 7.58 -9.10
CA SER A 10 -5.85 7.40 -8.26
C SER A 10 -6.46 8.75 -7.93
N ARG A 11 -7.77 8.92 -8.13
CA ARG A 11 -8.48 10.12 -7.71
C ARG A 11 -8.74 10.11 -6.20
N ARG A 12 -8.94 8.93 -5.62
CA ARG A 12 -9.23 8.75 -4.19
C ARG A 12 -8.00 8.97 -3.29
N MET A 13 -6.83 8.46 -3.68
CA MET A 13 -5.62 8.47 -2.83
C MET A 13 -4.73 9.70 -3.00
N ARG A 14 -4.88 10.48 -4.08
CA ARG A 14 -3.91 11.53 -4.43
C ARG A 14 -3.69 12.56 -3.32
N SER A 15 -4.76 13.17 -2.81
CA SER A 15 -4.65 14.18 -1.76
C SER A 15 -4.11 13.60 -0.45
N ASP A 16 -4.47 12.36 -0.14
CA ASP A 16 -4.01 11.67 1.07
C ASP A 16 -2.51 11.35 0.96
N LEU A 17 -2.04 10.96 -0.23
CA LEU A 17 -0.62 10.75 -0.51
C LEU A 17 0.17 12.05 -0.38
N GLU A 18 -0.28 13.12 -1.03
CA GLU A 18 0.33 14.46 -0.96
C GLU A 18 0.44 14.94 0.50
N SER A 19 -0.61 14.74 1.29
CA SER A 19 -0.57 15.07 2.71
C SER A 19 0.37 14.15 3.51
N ALA A 20 0.36 12.84 3.26
CA ALA A 20 1.19 11.88 4.01
C ALA A 20 2.70 12.13 3.83
N ILE A 21 3.14 12.53 2.62
CA ILE A 21 4.55 12.80 2.34
C ILE A 21 5.08 14.08 3.00
N GLU A 22 4.22 15.05 3.28
CA GLU A 22 4.59 16.24 4.06
C GLU A 22 4.98 15.87 5.50
N TYR A 23 4.28 14.90 6.10
CA TYR A 23 4.56 14.43 7.45
C TYR A 23 5.73 13.44 7.51
N LEU A 24 5.95 12.65 6.46
CA LEU A 24 6.96 11.58 6.41
C LEU A 24 7.75 11.60 5.09
N PRO A 25 8.63 12.59 4.87
CA PRO A 25 9.33 12.75 3.60
C PRO A 25 10.23 11.56 3.24
N GLY A 26 10.71 10.79 4.23
CA GLY A 26 11.46 9.55 3.97
C GLY A 26 10.63 8.51 3.19
N LEU A 27 9.33 8.39 3.48
CA LEU A 27 8.42 7.48 2.79
C LEU A 27 7.97 8.01 1.42
N ALA A 28 8.08 9.32 1.19
CA ALA A 28 7.81 9.92 -0.13
C ALA A 28 8.70 9.33 -1.23
N SER A 29 9.96 9.05 -0.90
CA SER A 29 10.90 8.43 -1.84
C SER A 29 10.47 7.03 -2.29
N LEU A 30 9.79 6.28 -1.42
CA LEU A 30 9.26 4.94 -1.74
C LEU A 30 8.01 5.03 -2.63
N ALA A 31 7.15 6.03 -2.38
CA ALA A 31 5.95 6.27 -3.18
C ALA A 31 6.26 6.53 -4.67
N LEU A 32 7.43 7.08 -5.01
CA LEU A 32 7.86 7.32 -6.39
C LEU A 32 8.00 6.04 -7.24
N TRP A 33 8.18 4.90 -6.57
CA TRP A 33 8.30 3.57 -7.18
C TRP A 33 6.98 2.83 -7.25
N CYS A 34 5.89 3.43 -6.75
CA CYS A 34 4.55 2.85 -6.75
C CYS A 34 3.70 3.52 -7.83
N ASN A 35 2.80 2.75 -8.44
CA ASN A 35 1.67 3.30 -9.20
C ASN A 35 0.43 3.34 -8.30
N PHE A 36 -0.54 4.18 -8.65
CA PHE A 36 -1.79 4.31 -7.88
C PHE A 36 -2.98 4.19 -8.82
N ALA A 37 -4.04 3.53 -8.41
CA ALA A 37 -5.26 3.43 -9.21
C ALA A 37 -6.49 3.37 -8.31
N ASP A 38 -7.64 3.74 -8.85
CA ASP A 38 -8.92 3.45 -8.20
C ASP A 38 -9.40 2.06 -8.67
N SER A 39 -10.07 1.34 -7.77
CA SER A 39 -10.71 0.06 -8.06
C SER A 39 -12.13 0.05 -7.50
N ASP A 40 -13.05 -0.58 -8.22
CA ASP A 40 -14.42 -0.80 -7.75
C ASP A 40 -14.56 -2.08 -6.90
N GLU A 41 -13.45 -2.77 -6.63
CA GLU A 41 -13.44 -3.92 -5.72
C GLU A 41 -13.91 -3.52 -4.30
N ASP A 42 -14.62 -4.45 -3.65
CA ASP A 42 -15.20 -4.26 -2.31
C ASP A 42 -14.15 -4.36 -1.17
N ALA A 43 -13.06 -3.63 -1.34
CA ALA A 43 -11.90 -3.59 -0.46
C ALA A 43 -11.62 -2.15 0.03
N ILE A 44 -10.75 -2.02 1.02
CA ILE A 44 -10.28 -0.71 1.52
C ILE A 44 -9.16 -0.21 0.61
N ALA A 45 -8.04 -0.92 0.60
CA ALA A 45 -6.95 -0.76 -0.34
C ALA A 45 -6.22 -2.11 -0.45
N TYR A 46 -5.45 -2.28 -1.52
CA TYR A 46 -4.62 -3.45 -1.73
C TYR A 46 -3.53 -3.15 -2.75
N THR A 47 -2.55 -4.06 -2.87
CA THR A 47 -1.49 -3.94 -3.86
C THR A 47 -1.16 -5.28 -4.53
N ASP A 48 -0.78 -5.20 -5.81
CA ASP A 48 -0.20 -6.31 -6.58
C ASP A 48 1.34 -6.36 -6.51
N GLY A 49 1.98 -5.45 -5.75
CA GLY A 49 3.43 -5.32 -5.66
C GLY A 49 4.03 -4.27 -6.59
N ASN A 50 3.20 -3.59 -7.40
CA ASN A 50 3.61 -2.48 -8.26
C ASN A 50 2.62 -1.31 -8.24
N THR A 51 1.32 -1.61 -8.18
CA THR A 51 0.22 -0.66 -8.12
C THR A 51 -0.50 -0.79 -6.78
N ILE A 52 -0.86 0.33 -6.18
CA ILE A 52 -1.73 0.42 -5.01
C ILE A 52 -3.11 0.83 -5.52
N TYR A 53 -4.11 0.04 -5.16
CA TYR A 53 -5.50 0.23 -5.57
C TYR A 53 -6.31 0.76 -4.39
N ALA A 54 -6.96 1.90 -4.58
CA ALA A 54 -7.97 2.42 -3.66
C ALA A 54 -9.30 1.71 -3.94
N GLY A 55 -9.71 0.79 -3.07
CA GLY A 55 -10.97 0.06 -3.23
C GLY A 55 -12.20 0.93 -2.94
N ALA A 56 -13.38 0.38 -3.16
CA ALA A 56 -14.65 1.10 -2.97
C ALA A 56 -14.89 1.55 -1.52
N LYS A 57 -14.29 0.88 -0.53
CA LYS A 57 -14.44 1.22 0.90
C LYS A 57 -13.42 2.26 1.39
N TYR A 58 -12.45 2.64 0.57
CA TYR A 58 -11.37 3.57 0.96
C TYR A 58 -11.92 4.89 1.51
N GLU A 59 -12.94 5.44 0.86
CA GLU A 59 -13.54 6.75 1.21
C GLU A 59 -14.36 6.72 2.51
N ASN A 60 -14.62 5.54 3.09
CA ASN A 60 -15.35 5.41 4.35
C ASN A 60 -14.51 5.78 5.59
N PHE A 61 -13.20 5.99 5.43
CA PHE A 61 -12.26 6.27 6.50
C PHE A 61 -11.97 7.77 6.61
N SER A 62 -11.59 8.22 7.81
CA SER A 62 -11.16 9.60 8.04
C SER A 62 -9.84 9.92 7.31
N ASP A 63 -9.53 11.20 7.09
CA ASP A 63 -8.31 11.62 6.40
C ASP A 63 -7.05 11.05 7.05
N LYS A 64 -7.03 10.96 8.40
CA LYS A 64 -5.90 10.40 9.14
C LYS A 64 -5.73 8.90 8.86
N GLU A 65 -6.83 8.15 8.86
CA GLU A 65 -6.82 6.72 8.58
C GLU A 65 -6.45 6.46 7.11
N ARG A 66 -6.95 7.27 6.18
CA ARG A 66 -6.60 7.15 4.76
C ARG A 66 -5.12 7.41 4.49
N ARG A 67 -4.52 8.42 5.14
CA ARG A 67 -3.05 8.61 5.10
C ARG A 67 -2.29 7.40 5.63
N PHE A 68 -2.76 6.81 6.73
CA PHE A 68 -2.16 5.59 7.28
C PHE A 68 -2.26 4.42 6.29
N ILE A 69 -3.43 4.22 5.68
CA ILE A 69 -3.67 3.18 4.66
C ILE A 69 -2.72 3.36 3.47
N CYS A 70 -2.57 4.59 2.94
CA CYS A 70 -1.61 4.87 1.86
C CYS A 70 -0.18 4.44 2.22
N LEU A 71 0.29 4.84 3.40
CA LEU A 71 1.64 4.51 3.86
C LEU A 71 1.82 3.01 4.11
N HIS A 72 0.78 2.33 4.58
CA HIS A 72 0.75 0.91 4.81
C HIS A 72 0.95 0.13 3.51
N GLU A 73 0.19 0.45 2.46
CA GLU A 73 0.32 -0.20 1.14
C GLU A 73 1.68 0.09 0.47
N ILE A 74 2.22 1.31 0.62
CA ILE A 74 3.58 1.64 0.14
C ILE A 74 4.60 0.71 0.80
N LEU A 75 4.46 0.43 2.10
CA LEU A 75 5.37 -0.47 2.80
C LEU A 75 5.18 -1.95 2.40
N HIS A 76 3.98 -2.39 2.02
CA HIS A 76 3.80 -3.71 1.41
C HIS A 76 4.58 -3.87 0.11
N ILE A 77 4.59 -2.85 -0.74
CA ILE A 77 5.42 -2.83 -1.97
C ILE A 77 6.91 -2.77 -1.61
N ALA A 78 7.31 -1.80 -0.77
CA ALA A 78 8.72 -1.55 -0.46
C ALA A 78 9.39 -2.75 0.24
N LEU A 79 8.63 -3.50 1.04
CA LEU A 79 9.09 -4.72 1.69
C LEU A 79 8.84 -5.97 0.83
N CYS A 80 8.49 -5.82 -0.44
CA CYS A 80 8.29 -6.89 -1.41
C CYS A 80 7.33 -7.99 -0.91
N HIS A 81 6.28 -7.63 -0.17
CA HIS A 81 5.36 -8.59 0.42
C HIS A 81 4.65 -9.48 -0.62
N PRO A 82 4.07 -8.94 -1.71
CA PRO A 82 3.43 -9.77 -2.74
C PRO A 82 4.42 -10.74 -3.43
N ASN A 83 5.66 -10.31 -3.67
CA ASN A 83 6.69 -11.17 -4.27
C ASN A 83 7.14 -12.28 -3.32
N ARG A 84 7.27 -11.99 -2.01
CA ARG A 84 7.58 -12.99 -0.99
C ARG A 84 6.45 -14.00 -0.83
N PHE A 85 5.19 -13.54 -0.86
CA PHE A 85 4.01 -14.40 -0.88
C PHE A 85 4.12 -15.44 -2.00
N LEU A 86 4.29 -14.99 -3.25
CA LEU A 86 4.33 -15.88 -4.42
C LEU A 86 5.53 -16.85 -4.39
N THR A 87 6.62 -16.45 -3.73
CA THR A 87 7.81 -17.29 -3.56
C THR A 87 7.56 -18.38 -2.53
N LEU A 88 7.02 -18.02 -1.36
CA LEU A 88 6.75 -18.95 -0.26
C LEU A 88 5.65 -19.95 -0.62
N GLU A 89 4.57 -19.49 -1.26
CA GLU A 89 3.47 -20.33 -1.74
C GLU A 89 3.95 -21.47 -2.66
N LYS A 90 5.01 -21.21 -3.45
CA LYS A 90 5.60 -22.23 -4.34
C LYS A 90 6.58 -23.17 -3.65
N GLN A 91 7.16 -22.75 -2.52
CA GLN A 91 8.25 -23.46 -1.83
C GLN A 91 7.75 -24.32 -0.68
N ASP A 92 6.64 -23.94 -0.05
CA ASP A 92 6.12 -24.57 1.15
C ASP A 92 4.68 -25.07 0.93
N ALA A 93 4.50 -26.39 0.99
CA ALA A 93 3.19 -27.02 0.82
C ALA A 93 2.23 -26.74 1.99
N GLU A 94 2.74 -26.35 3.15
CA GLU A 94 1.96 -25.95 4.33
C GLU A 94 1.86 -24.42 4.45
N PHE A 95 2.21 -23.69 3.40
CA PHE A 95 2.19 -22.23 3.39
C PHE A 95 0.82 -21.69 3.82
N ASN A 96 0.82 -20.87 4.87
CA ASN A 96 -0.36 -20.18 5.35
C ASN A 96 -0.36 -18.71 4.90
N PRO A 97 -1.13 -18.35 3.86
CA PRO A 97 -1.16 -16.98 3.34
C PRO A 97 -1.68 -15.96 4.36
N GLN A 98 -2.63 -16.36 5.21
CA GLN A 98 -3.22 -15.48 6.23
C GLN A 98 -2.21 -15.16 7.33
N LEU A 99 -1.41 -16.15 7.74
CA LEU A 99 -0.36 -15.95 8.73
C LEU A 99 0.70 -14.97 8.24
N LEU A 100 1.12 -15.09 6.98
CA LEU A 100 2.09 -14.18 6.37
C LEU A 100 1.54 -12.74 6.34
N ASN A 101 0.28 -12.56 5.93
CA ASN A 101 -0.37 -11.25 5.92
C ASN A 101 -0.42 -10.64 7.32
N ILE A 102 -0.95 -11.37 8.31
CA ILE A 102 -1.06 -10.87 9.70
C ILE A 102 0.32 -10.47 10.25
N ALA A 103 1.36 -11.27 9.97
CA ALA A 103 2.71 -10.96 10.41
C ALA A 103 3.27 -9.70 9.74
N ALA A 104 3.08 -9.55 8.43
CA ALA A 104 3.50 -8.37 7.68
C ALA A 104 2.79 -7.10 8.19
N ASP A 105 1.46 -7.17 8.33
CA ASP A 105 0.63 -6.07 8.83
C ASP A 105 1.07 -5.65 10.23
N GLY A 106 1.37 -6.62 11.11
CA GLY A 106 1.86 -6.35 12.46
C GLY A 106 3.15 -5.53 12.47
N ILE A 107 4.12 -5.87 11.60
CA ILE A 107 5.39 -5.14 11.47
C ILE A 107 5.15 -3.74 10.91
N ILE A 108 4.35 -3.62 9.84
CA ILE A 108 4.06 -2.35 9.17
C ILE A 108 3.29 -1.40 10.11
N ASN A 109 2.25 -1.91 10.76
CA ASN A 109 1.45 -1.14 11.72
C ASN A 109 2.33 -0.64 12.87
N LYS A 110 3.24 -1.48 13.38
CA LYS A 110 4.19 -1.07 14.42
C LYS A 110 5.17 0.00 13.94
N ALA A 111 5.62 -0.08 12.69
CA ALA A 111 6.50 0.93 12.10
C ALA A 111 5.80 2.29 11.96
N LEU A 112 4.50 2.29 11.59
CA LEU A 112 3.70 3.50 11.40
C LEU A 112 3.08 4.06 12.69
N GLU A 113 3.03 3.28 13.79
CA GLU A 113 2.48 3.71 15.08
C GLU A 113 3.10 5.03 15.59
N LYS A 114 4.42 5.21 15.41
CA LYS A 114 5.12 6.42 15.83
C LYS A 114 4.72 7.65 15.01
N SER A 115 4.35 7.45 13.76
CA SER A 115 3.95 8.50 12.81
C SER A 115 2.53 9.01 13.05
N ASN A 116 1.72 8.24 13.79
CA ASN A 116 0.30 8.51 14.03
C ASN A 116 0.04 9.42 15.26
N ARG A 117 1.08 9.97 15.89
CA ARG A 117 0.99 10.75 17.15
C ARG A 117 0.93 12.27 17.00
N ASN A 118 0.98 12.78 15.77
CA ASN A 118 0.83 14.22 15.50
C ASN A 118 -0.59 14.54 15.04
#